data_AF-M3N910-F1
#
_entry.id   AF-M3N910-F1
#
_cell.length_a   1.000
_cell.length_b   1.000
_cell.length_c   1.000
_cell.angle_alpha   90.00
_cell.angle_beta   90.00
_cell.angle_gamma   90.00
#
_symmetry.space_group_name_H-M   'P 1'
#
loop_
_entity.id
_entity.type
_entity.pdbx_description
1 polymer ?
#
loop_
_entity_poly.entity_id
_entity_poly.type
_entity_poly.pdbx_seq_one_letter_code
_entity_poly.pdbx_strand_id
1 'polypeptide(L)'
;MFEIRPTKAYNLTNPHLFDNNAKNPVVTNSSLNNGISGYSSLEPTEKGNQITYSDTTTSEGIFYQKRPFIGYSHVQGLYPLKYHEFWNEKTLLYIVVAFKKVACGRFDYGNKFNRKIASEMLISLPTNPHGGIDFDFMRTLINALMKQTIQGVVQYSSAQIQAAKEVISQEAPVQKDSLF
;
A
#
# COMPACT_ATOMS: atom_id res chain seq x y z
N MET A 1 -2.50 6.91 19.75
CA MET A 1 -1.95 5.65 19.20
C MET A 1 -0.83 5.94 18.22
N PHE A 2 -1.06 6.84 17.26
CA PHE A 2 -0.03 7.41 16.40
C PHE A 2 0.02 8.93 16.61
N GLU A 3 1.20 9.52 16.50
CA GLU A 3 1.40 10.93 16.24
C GLU A 3 1.33 11.15 14.73
N ILE A 4 0.57 12.14 14.27
CA ILE A 4 0.54 12.53 12.86
C ILE A 4 1.38 13.79 12.69
N ARG A 5 2.36 13.75 11.79
CA ARG A 5 3.15 14.93 11.42
C ARG A 5 3.62 14.86 9.96
N PRO A 6 4.01 15.99 9.35
CA PRO A 6 4.56 16.00 8.01
C PRO A 6 5.79 15.08 7.92
N THR A 7 5.93 14.42 6.78
CA THR A 7 7.19 13.77 6.40
C THR A 7 8.25 14.81 6.07
N LYS A 8 9.52 14.46 6.25
CA LYS A 8 10.65 15.32 5.93
C LYS A 8 10.87 15.33 4.42
N ALA A 9 10.80 16.52 3.82
CA ALA A 9 11.09 16.72 2.40
C ALA A 9 12.44 17.43 2.20
N TYR A 10 13.12 17.13 1.10
CA TYR A 10 14.31 17.86 0.67
C TYR A 10 14.02 19.29 0.17
N ASN A 11 12.74 19.62 -0.11
CA ASN A 11 12.30 20.91 -0.66
C ASN A 11 12.96 21.27 -2.00
N LEU A 12 13.27 20.26 -2.82
CA LEU A 12 13.78 20.40 -4.18
C LEU A 12 12.64 20.40 -5.19
N THR A 13 12.87 21.01 -6.36
CA THR A 13 11.95 20.85 -7.50
C THR A 13 12.07 19.45 -8.08
N ASN A 14 10.99 18.97 -8.72
CA ASN A 14 10.93 17.61 -9.27
C ASN A 14 12.14 17.23 -10.16
N PRO A 15 12.66 18.10 -11.05
CA PRO A 15 13.85 17.78 -11.85
C PRO A 15 15.13 17.53 -11.05
N HIS A 16 15.24 18.07 -9.84
CA HIS A 16 16.40 17.89 -8.96
C HIS A 16 16.17 16.83 -7.88
N LEU A 17 14.92 16.37 -7.73
CA LEU A 17 14.56 15.33 -6.78
C LEU A 17 14.54 13.95 -7.44
N PHE A 18 14.07 13.86 -8.69
CA PHE A 18 13.93 12.60 -9.39
C PHE A 18 15.14 12.30 -10.27
N ASP A 19 15.64 11.07 -10.14
CA ASP A 19 16.77 10.56 -10.91
C ASP A 19 16.36 9.33 -11.71
N ASN A 20 16.92 9.21 -12.92
CA ASN A 20 16.82 7.98 -13.70
C ASN A 20 17.65 6.87 -13.04
N ASN A 21 17.12 5.64 -13.03
CA ASN A 21 17.78 4.45 -12.45
C ASN A 21 18.05 4.50 -10.93
N ALA A 22 17.42 5.41 -10.21
CA ALA A 22 17.48 5.47 -8.76
C ALA A 22 16.62 4.41 -8.07
N LYS A 23 16.85 4.20 -6.77
CA LYS A 23 16.23 3.11 -5.98
C LYS A 23 15.36 3.59 -4.82
N ASN A 24 15.62 4.78 -4.29
CA ASN A 24 14.88 5.28 -3.12
C ASN A 24 13.57 5.91 -3.58
N PRO A 25 12.40 5.38 -3.16
CA PRO A 25 11.12 5.88 -3.62
C PRO A 25 10.85 7.26 -3.02
N VAL A 26 10.27 8.15 -3.83
CA VAL A 26 9.77 9.45 -3.38
C VAL A 26 8.26 9.33 -3.25
N VAL A 27 7.75 9.44 -2.03
CA VAL A 27 6.32 9.38 -1.72
C VAL A 27 5.76 10.79 -1.78
N THR A 28 4.93 11.05 -2.78
CA THR A 28 4.29 12.35 -3.04
C THR A 28 2.81 12.32 -2.64
N ASN A 29 2.06 13.34 -3.02
CA ASN A 29 0.62 13.40 -2.82
C ASN A 29 -0.21 12.53 -3.78
N SER A 30 0.41 11.69 -4.61
CA SER A 30 -0.28 10.77 -5.53
C SER A 30 -1.19 9.78 -4.80
N SER A 31 -2.38 9.54 -5.35
CA SER A 31 -3.29 8.46 -4.91
C SER A 31 -3.06 7.14 -5.67
N LEU A 32 -2.00 7.07 -6.47
CA LEU A 32 -1.63 5.91 -7.29
C LEU A 32 -0.28 5.35 -6.83
N ASN A 33 -0.03 4.08 -7.16
CA ASN A 33 1.28 3.44 -7.01
C ASN A 33 1.89 3.59 -5.60
N ASN A 34 1.09 3.39 -4.55
CA ASN A 34 1.52 3.55 -3.15
C ASN A 34 2.04 4.96 -2.80
N GLY A 35 1.59 5.99 -3.52
CA GLY A 35 2.07 7.36 -3.41
C GLY A 35 3.40 7.62 -4.10
N ILE A 36 3.99 6.64 -4.79
CA ILE A 36 5.31 6.76 -5.40
C ILE A 36 5.19 7.37 -6.81
N SER A 37 5.73 8.58 -6.97
CA SER A 37 5.80 9.27 -8.28
C SER A 37 7.13 9.10 -9.00
N GLY A 38 8.15 8.58 -8.32
CA GLY A 38 9.48 8.40 -8.90
C GLY A 38 10.49 7.96 -7.85
N TYR A 39 11.76 8.02 -8.24
CA TYR A 39 12.89 7.57 -7.46
C TYR A 39 13.98 8.63 -7.39
N SER A 40 14.76 8.62 -6.32
CA SER A 40 15.88 9.53 -6.10
C SER A 40 17.11 8.77 -5.62
N SER A 41 18.29 9.30 -5.94
CA SER A 41 19.57 8.82 -5.43
C SER A 41 19.88 9.39 -4.04
N LEU A 42 19.10 10.38 -3.58
CA LEU A 42 19.22 10.94 -2.24
C LEU A 42 18.84 9.91 -1.17
N GLU A 43 19.36 10.11 0.04
CA GLU A 43 19.06 9.24 1.17
C GLU A 43 17.58 9.33 1.58
N PRO A 44 16.95 8.21 1.98
CA PRO A 44 15.60 8.23 2.54
C PRO A 44 15.51 9.16 3.75
N THR A 45 14.51 10.04 3.74
CA THR A 45 14.25 10.96 4.86
C THR A 45 13.36 10.33 5.94
N GLU A 46 12.62 9.29 5.57
CA GLU A 46 11.73 8.53 6.43
C GLU A 46 12.08 7.04 6.44
N LYS A 47 11.75 6.38 7.55
CA LYS A 47 11.90 4.93 7.69
C LYS A 47 10.76 4.19 6.99
N GLY A 48 11.00 2.92 6.65
CA GLY A 48 9.93 2.02 6.24
C GLY A 48 9.06 1.58 7.41
N ASN A 49 8.15 0.64 7.14
CA ASN A 49 7.16 0.15 8.10
C ASN A 49 6.32 1.28 8.71
N GLN A 50 5.82 2.17 7.85
CA GLN A 50 5.10 3.38 8.24
C GLN A 50 3.85 3.59 7.38
N ILE A 51 2.82 4.22 7.95
CA ILE A 51 1.64 4.65 7.20
C ILE A 51 1.82 6.12 6.79
N THR A 52 1.52 6.42 5.54
CA THR A 52 1.48 7.78 5.00
C THR A 52 0.10 8.12 4.48
N TYR A 53 -0.26 9.39 4.51
CA TYR A 53 -1.39 9.89 3.72
C TYR A 53 -1.10 11.29 3.19
N SER A 54 -1.83 11.69 2.15
CA SER A 54 -1.75 13.01 1.57
C SER A 54 -2.88 13.90 2.07
N ASP A 55 -2.55 15.13 2.50
CA ASP A 55 -3.56 16.10 2.97
C ASP A 55 -4.26 16.88 1.85
N THR A 56 -3.85 16.65 0.59
CA THR A 56 -4.44 17.27 -0.61
C THR A 56 -5.25 16.31 -1.47
N THR A 57 -5.39 15.05 -1.08
CA THR A 57 -6.13 14.04 -1.86
C THR A 57 -7.16 13.29 -1.03
N THR A 58 -7.81 12.30 -1.64
CA THR A 58 -8.87 11.50 -1.03
C THR A 58 -8.29 10.39 -0.14
N SER A 59 -9.16 9.56 0.44
CA SER A 59 -8.78 8.33 1.17
C SER A 59 -7.89 7.38 0.36
N GLU A 60 -7.88 7.49 -0.97
CA GLU A 60 -7.01 6.68 -1.82
C GLU A 60 -5.53 6.99 -1.65
N GLY A 61 -5.19 8.18 -1.13
CA GLY A 61 -3.82 8.57 -0.80
C GLY A 61 -3.27 7.97 0.51
N ILE A 62 -4.03 7.13 1.22
CA ILE A 62 -3.57 6.47 2.46
C ILE A 62 -2.84 5.17 2.10
N PHE A 63 -1.57 5.05 2.49
CA PHE A 63 -0.70 3.94 2.08
C PHE A 63 0.19 3.42 3.20
N TYR A 64 0.59 2.15 3.08
CA TYR A 64 1.65 1.56 3.88
C TYR A 64 2.97 1.60 3.10
N GLN A 65 4.00 2.20 3.68
CA GLN A 65 5.35 2.27 3.12
C GLN A 65 6.21 1.15 3.72
N LYS A 66 6.49 0.12 2.93
CA LYS A 66 7.25 -1.06 3.37
C LYS A 66 8.73 -0.77 3.63
N ARG A 67 9.34 0.04 2.77
CA ARG A 67 10.78 0.36 2.78
C ARG A 67 11.00 1.84 3.10
N PRO A 68 12.22 2.23 3.53
CA PRO A 68 12.60 3.63 3.63
C PRO A 68 12.27 4.41 2.36
N PHE A 69 11.87 5.66 2.52
CA PHE A 69 11.43 6.52 1.43
C PHE A 69 11.79 7.98 1.68
N ILE A 70 11.69 8.79 0.63
CA ILE A 70 11.82 10.24 0.72
C ILE A 70 10.42 10.85 0.83
N GLY A 71 10.21 11.58 1.91
CA GLY A 71 9.02 12.39 2.14
C GLY A 71 8.91 13.57 1.19
N TYR A 72 7.71 14.12 1.11
CA TYR A 72 7.37 15.19 0.18
C TYR A 72 6.37 16.15 0.83
N SER A 73 6.28 17.36 0.30
CA SER A 73 5.27 18.33 0.73
C SER A 73 3.88 17.72 0.68
N HIS A 74 3.02 18.07 1.64
CA HIS A 74 1.65 17.56 1.77
C HIS A 74 1.50 16.08 2.15
N VAL A 75 2.61 15.36 2.35
CA VAL A 75 2.59 13.98 2.83
C VAL A 75 2.80 13.96 4.34
N GLN A 76 1.85 13.32 5.01
CA GLN A 76 1.80 13.15 6.46
C GLN A 76 2.16 11.70 6.81
N GLY A 77 2.97 11.50 7.84
CA GLY A 77 3.30 10.20 8.39
C GLY A 77 2.57 9.93 9.71
N LEU A 78 2.19 8.68 9.94
CA LEU A 78 1.71 8.19 11.24
C LEU A 78 2.87 7.51 11.96
N TYR A 79 3.25 8.05 13.12
CA TYR A 79 4.38 7.58 13.93
C TYR A 79 3.84 6.93 15.20
N PRO A 80 4.11 5.63 15.46
CA PRO A 80 3.62 4.97 16.66
C PRO A 80 4.05 5.70 17.94
N LEU A 81 3.12 5.88 18.87
CA LEU A 81 3.42 6.40 20.22
C LEU A 81 3.47 5.28 21.26
N LYS A 82 2.84 4.13 20.98
CA LYS A 82 2.69 2.97 21.87
C LYS A 82 2.71 1.69 21.02
N TYR A 83 2.97 0.54 21.64
CA TYR A 83 2.90 -0.79 21.01
C TYR A 83 3.88 -0.97 19.84
N HIS A 84 5.07 -0.34 19.92
CA HIS A 84 6.07 -0.32 18.84
C HIS A 84 6.43 -1.71 18.32
N GLU A 85 6.53 -2.67 19.24
CA GLU A 85 6.84 -4.07 19.01
C GLU A 85 5.73 -4.84 18.25
N PHE A 86 4.50 -4.34 18.26
CA PHE A 86 3.37 -4.98 17.60
C PHE A 86 3.10 -4.44 16.20
N TRP A 87 3.59 -3.25 15.87
CA TRP A 87 3.39 -2.63 14.55
C TRP A 87 4.34 -3.20 13.49
N ASN A 88 3.86 -4.21 12.79
CA ASN A 88 4.48 -4.75 11.57
C ASN A 88 3.60 -4.50 10.33
N GLU A 89 4.09 -4.91 9.16
CA GLU A 89 3.40 -4.80 7.86
C GLU A 89 1.91 -5.16 7.93
N LYS A 90 1.55 -6.29 8.56
CA LYS A 90 0.18 -6.80 8.53
C LYS A 90 -0.72 -6.00 9.47
N THR A 91 -0.25 -5.68 10.67
CA THR A 91 -1.00 -4.84 11.59
C THR A 91 -1.17 -3.42 11.06
N LEU A 92 -0.16 -2.87 10.38
CA LEU A 92 -0.25 -1.54 9.78
C LEU A 92 -1.15 -1.54 8.54
N LEU A 93 -1.15 -2.60 7.72
CA LEU A 93 -2.12 -2.77 6.64
C LEU A 93 -3.56 -2.82 7.17
N TYR A 94 -3.79 -3.48 8.32
CA TYR A 94 -5.11 -3.42 8.98
C TYR A 94 -5.50 -1.99 9.32
N ILE A 95 -4.58 -1.21 9.93
CA ILE A 95 -4.82 0.20 10.24
C ILE A 95 -5.09 1.02 8.96
N VAL A 96 -4.35 0.78 7.87
CA VAL A 96 -4.61 1.44 6.57
C VAL A 96 -6.05 1.18 6.10
N VAL A 97 -6.52 -0.06 6.14
CA VAL A 97 -7.88 -0.40 5.70
C VAL A 97 -8.94 0.24 6.62
N ALA A 98 -8.76 0.15 7.93
CA ALA A 98 -9.67 0.77 8.90
C ALA A 98 -9.71 2.30 8.72
N PHE A 99 -8.55 2.91 8.46
CA PHE A 99 -8.42 4.34 8.26
C PHE A 99 -9.05 4.80 6.94
N LYS A 100 -8.80 4.06 5.85
CA LYS A 100 -9.49 4.27 4.57
C LYS A 100 -11.00 4.17 4.72
N LYS A 101 -11.50 3.19 5.47
CA LYS A 101 -12.94 2.99 5.67
C LYS A 101 -13.62 4.19 6.31
N VAL A 102 -13.01 4.80 7.33
CA VAL A 102 -13.58 5.97 8.02
C VAL A 102 -13.40 7.28 7.26
N ALA A 103 -12.43 7.34 6.34
CA ALA A 103 -12.14 8.50 5.49
C ALA A 103 -12.88 8.47 4.13
N CYS A 104 -13.35 7.29 3.70
CA CYS A 104 -13.97 7.07 2.39
C CYS A 104 -15.17 8.00 2.15
N GLY A 105 -15.18 8.68 0.99
CA GLY A 105 -16.27 9.56 0.56
C GLY A 105 -16.36 10.90 1.31
N ARG A 106 -15.40 11.24 2.17
CA ARG A 106 -15.44 12.46 3.00
C ARG A 106 -14.53 13.59 2.53
N PHE A 107 -13.56 13.31 1.66
CA PHE A 107 -12.51 14.25 1.28
C PHE A 107 -12.24 14.22 -0.21
N ASP A 108 -11.91 15.40 -0.73
CA ASP A 108 -11.56 15.68 -2.11
C ASP A 108 -10.67 16.93 -2.15
N TYR A 109 -10.45 17.49 -3.34
CA TYR A 109 -9.60 18.67 -3.50
C TYR A 109 -10.16 19.94 -2.80
N GLY A 110 -11.48 20.10 -2.77
CA GLY A 110 -12.18 21.18 -2.06
C GLY A 110 -12.31 20.91 -0.56
N ASN A 111 -12.46 19.64 -0.18
CA ASN A 111 -12.60 19.17 1.20
C ASN A 111 -11.31 18.49 1.68
N LYS A 112 -10.34 19.29 2.10
CA LYS A 112 -8.99 18.79 2.44
C LYS A 112 -8.99 17.83 3.62
N PHE A 113 -8.28 16.72 3.45
CA PHE A 113 -8.02 15.76 4.52
C PHE A 113 -6.87 16.22 5.42
N ASN A 114 -7.08 17.32 6.14
CA ASN A 114 -6.00 17.92 6.93
C ASN A 114 -5.65 17.10 8.19
N ARG A 115 -4.48 17.38 8.75
CA ARG A 115 -3.94 16.72 9.96
C ARG A 115 -4.87 16.76 11.16
N LYS A 116 -5.55 17.88 11.40
CA LYS A 116 -6.47 18.00 12.54
C LYS A 116 -7.61 16.98 12.42
N ILE A 117 -8.26 16.96 11.25
CA ILE A 117 -9.34 16.00 10.96
C ILE A 117 -8.84 14.57 11.09
N ALA A 118 -7.70 14.24 10.48
CA ALA A 118 -7.11 12.91 10.55
C ALA A 118 -6.82 12.47 12.01
N SER A 119 -6.31 13.37 12.85
CA SER A 119 -6.01 13.07 14.26
C SER A 119 -7.24 12.85 15.14
N GLU A 120 -8.40 13.39 14.73
CA GLU A 120 -9.68 13.24 15.44
C GLU A 120 -10.49 12.03 14.94
N MET A 121 -10.05 11.35 13.87
CA MET A 121 -10.72 10.17 13.35
C MET A 121 -10.60 8.97 14.27
N LEU A 122 -11.74 8.40 14.64
CA LEU A 122 -11.80 7.17 15.42
C LEU A 122 -11.90 5.97 14.49
N ILE A 123 -10.95 5.05 14.62
CA ILE A 123 -10.98 3.73 13.96
C ILE A 123 -11.33 2.67 14.98
N SER A 124 -12.12 1.68 14.56
CA SER A 124 -12.43 0.51 15.39
C SER A 124 -11.33 -0.53 15.27
N LEU A 125 -10.81 -0.99 16.41
CA LEU A 125 -9.82 -2.06 16.49
C LEU A 125 -10.45 -3.32 17.11
N PRO A 126 -10.02 -4.52 16.68
CA PRO A 126 -10.40 -5.76 17.31
C PRO A 126 -9.88 -5.79 18.75
N THR A 127 -10.67 -6.39 19.63
CA THR A 127 -10.32 -6.57 21.04
C THR A 127 -10.17 -8.04 21.36
N ASN A 128 -9.18 -8.36 22.19
CA ASN A 128 -8.98 -9.69 22.72
C ASN A 128 -9.96 -9.93 23.90
N PRO A 129 -10.09 -11.17 24.42
CA PRO A 129 -10.99 -11.48 25.54
C PRO A 129 -10.73 -10.67 26.83
N HIS A 130 -9.57 -10.02 26.94
CA HIS A 130 -9.17 -9.19 28.08
C HIS A 130 -9.38 -7.68 27.82
N GLY A 131 -10.01 -7.30 26.69
CA GLY A 131 -10.29 -5.91 26.32
C GLY A 131 -9.10 -5.13 25.76
N GLY A 132 -7.94 -5.76 25.57
CA GLY A 132 -6.79 -5.17 24.88
C GLY A 132 -6.91 -5.26 23.37
N ILE A 133 -6.06 -4.54 22.62
CA ILE A 133 -6.03 -4.64 21.15
C ILE A 133 -5.59 -6.05 20.73
N ASP A 134 -6.33 -6.68 19.82
CA ASP A 134 -6.01 -8.00 19.30
C ASP A 134 -5.12 -7.92 18.04
N PHE A 135 -3.82 -7.77 18.25
CA PHE A 135 -2.82 -7.73 17.18
C PHE A 135 -2.69 -9.07 16.44
N ASP A 136 -2.94 -10.19 17.12
CA ASP A 136 -2.86 -11.52 16.54
C ASP A 136 -4.01 -11.75 15.56
N PHE A 137 -5.22 -11.29 15.90
CA PHE A 137 -6.35 -11.25 14.98
C PHE A 137 -6.03 -10.41 13.75
N MET A 138 -5.54 -9.16 13.92
CA MET A 138 -5.18 -8.30 12.79
C MET A 138 -4.20 -9.00 11.84
N ARG A 139 -3.13 -9.59 12.40
CA ARG A 139 -2.11 -10.31 11.63
C ARG A 139 -2.70 -11.52 10.91
N THR A 140 -3.52 -12.29 11.59
CA THR A 140 -4.14 -13.51 11.06
C THR A 140 -5.12 -13.21 9.94
N LEU A 141 -5.98 -12.20 10.12
CA LEU A 141 -6.94 -11.76 9.12
C LEU A 141 -6.23 -11.30 7.83
N ILE A 142 -5.26 -10.38 7.94
CA ILE A 142 -4.54 -9.89 6.76
C ILE A 142 -3.77 -11.02 6.07
N ASN A 143 -3.13 -11.92 6.83
CA ASN A 143 -2.50 -13.11 6.26
C ASN A 143 -3.47 -14.01 5.50
N ALA A 144 -4.64 -14.28 6.08
CA ALA A 144 -5.63 -15.17 5.48
C ALA A 144 -6.14 -14.58 4.16
N LEU A 145 -6.47 -13.28 4.16
CA LEU A 145 -6.88 -12.55 2.95
C LEU A 145 -5.80 -12.59 1.87
N MET A 146 -4.53 -12.30 2.23
CA MET A 146 -3.42 -12.37 1.28
C MET A 146 -3.27 -13.77 0.66
N LYS A 147 -3.33 -14.83 1.49
CA LYS A 147 -3.24 -16.22 1.00
C LYS A 147 -4.39 -16.56 0.06
N GLN A 148 -5.61 -16.18 0.43
CA GLN A 148 -6.80 -16.40 -0.40
C GLN A 148 -6.69 -15.66 -1.74
N THR A 149 -6.24 -14.41 -1.74
CA THR A 149 -6.03 -13.64 -2.98
C THR A 149 -4.97 -14.29 -3.86
N ILE A 150 -3.82 -14.68 -3.30
CA ILE A 150 -2.75 -15.36 -4.05
C ILE A 150 -3.26 -16.66 -4.66
N GLN A 151 -4.00 -17.47 -3.90
CA GLN A 151 -4.60 -18.70 -4.39
C GLN A 151 -5.53 -18.44 -5.58
N GLY A 152 -6.40 -17.44 -5.49
CA GLY A 152 -7.31 -17.08 -6.59
C GLY A 152 -6.55 -16.62 -7.84
N VAL A 153 -5.49 -15.83 -7.69
CA VAL A 153 -4.64 -15.41 -8.82
C VAL A 153 -3.97 -16.60 -9.49
N VAL A 154 -3.41 -17.53 -8.71
CA VAL A 154 -2.79 -18.75 -9.24
C VAL A 154 -3.79 -19.59 -10.02
N GLN A 155 -4.98 -19.82 -9.46
CA GLN A 155 -6.05 -20.58 -10.12
C GLN A 155 -6.46 -19.93 -11.45
N TYR A 156 -6.65 -18.60 -11.46
CA TYR A 156 -6.97 -17.85 -12.66
C TYR A 156 -5.87 -17.99 -13.73
N SER A 157 -4.60 -17.77 -13.36
CA SER A 157 -3.48 -17.91 -14.28
C SER A 157 -3.34 -19.33 -14.83
N SER A 158 -3.53 -20.36 -14.01
CA SER A 158 -3.51 -21.75 -14.46
C SER A 158 -4.62 -22.03 -15.47
N ALA A 159 -5.83 -21.51 -15.25
CA ALA A 159 -6.94 -21.66 -16.19
C ALA A 159 -6.65 -20.99 -17.54
N GLN A 160 -6.06 -19.78 -17.54
CA GLN A 160 -5.66 -19.09 -18.77
C GLN A 160 -4.60 -19.87 -19.55
N ILE A 161 -3.59 -20.42 -18.86
CA ILE A 161 -2.55 -21.23 -19.48
C ILE A 161 -3.14 -22.50 -20.11
N GLN A 162 -4.06 -23.16 -19.41
CA GLN A 162 -4.70 -24.38 -19.91
C GLN A 162 -5.55 -24.10 -21.16
N ALA A 163 -6.37 -23.04 -21.14
CA ALA A 163 -7.15 -22.63 -22.30
C ALA A 163 -6.26 -22.32 -23.52
N ALA A 164 -5.12 -21.63 -23.32
CA ALA A 164 -4.18 -21.36 -24.40
C ALA A 164 -3.55 -22.65 -24.99
N LYS A 165 -3.21 -23.63 -24.15
CA LYS A 165 -2.69 -24.94 -24.60
C LYS A 165 -3.70 -25.71 -25.44
N GLU A 166 -4.97 -25.69 -25.04
CA GLU A 166 -6.05 -26.38 -25.76
C GLU A 166 -6.23 -25.80 -27.17
N VAL A 167 -6.25 -24.47 -27.33
CA VAL A 167 -6.32 -23.82 -28.64
C VAL A 167 -5.12 -24.20 -29.52
N ILE A 168 -3.90 -24.11 -29.00
CA ILE A 168 -2.68 -24.48 -29.75
C ILE A 168 -2.73 -25.95 -30.20
N SER A 169 -3.21 -26.85 -29.33
CA SER A 169 -3.31 -28.28 -29.66
C SER A 169 -4.33 -28.58 -30.76
N GLN A 170 -5.36 -27.73 -30.91
CA GLN A 170 -6.35 -27.84 -31.98
C GLN A 170 -5.84 -27.28 -33.32
N GLU A 171 -4.86 -26.38 -33.29
CA GLU A 171 -4.24 -25.79 -34.49
C GLU A 171 -3.03 -26.58 -35.02
N ALA A 172 -2.46 -27.50 -34.22
CA ALA A 172 -1.35 -28.34 -34.67
C ALA A 172 -1.81 -29.30 -35.80
N PRO A 173 -1.17 -29.28 -36.99
CA PRO A 173 -1.60 -30.12 -38.11
C PRO A 173 -1.37 -31.60 -37.77
N VAL A 174 -2.42 -32.42 -37.94
CA VAL A 174 -2.31 -33.87 -37.93
C VAL A 174 -1.29 -34.26 -39.00
N GLN A 175 -0.16 -34.85 -38.59
CA GLN A 175 0.82 -35.43 -39.49
C GLN A 175 0.06 -36.43 -40.39
N LYS A 176 -0.14 -36.07 -41.66
CA LYS A 176 -0.63 -37.03 -42.65
C LYS A 176 0.50 -38.02 -42.86
N ASP A 177 0.38 -39.18 -42.23
CA ASP A 177 1.32 -40.28 -42.45
C ASP A 177 1.47 -40.53 -43.95
N SER A 178 2.74 -40.52 -44.36
CA SER A 178 3.21 -40.67 -45.72
C SER A 178 2.82 -42.05 -46.25
N LEU A 179 1.93 -42.10 -47.23
CA LEU A 179 1.75 -43.27 -48.10
C LEU A 179 2.90 -43.29 -49.12
N PHE A 180 3.98 -43.98 -48.77
CA PHE A 180 4.89 -44.60 -49.72
C PHE A 180 4.58 -46.10 -49.81
#